data_AF-A0A7M7IP21-F1
#
_entry.id   AF-A0A7M7IP21-F1
#
_cell.length_a   1.000
_cell.length_b   1.000
_cell.length_c   1.000
_cell.angle_alpha   90.00
_cell.angle_beta   90.00
_cell.angle_gamma   90.00
#
_symmetry.space_group_name_H-M   'P 1'
#
loop_
_entity.id
_entity.type
_entity.pdbx_description
1 polymer ?
#
loop_
_entity_poly.entity_id
_entity_poly.type
_entity_poly.pdbx_seq_one_letter_code
_entity_poly.pdbx_strand_id
1 'polypeptide(L)'
;MSSSTDSSDRNNRESSSDDDYYYGSWRNVFSIVQKWKATFNGDRHESIKDFLISVKSHQQLTDLGDSELLEALPCLLTEPALVWHRLIPKEWTSWEHFCEDARNVFRHSEKYNLELLEKALARKQTEDESAIDYVSELHRLAGSGCANQTLVQQHASSSAALRPRLSELVEEQEAYEPPPAPEDSTVYRNWLTIHRLKVYVGRMKFTPEVEGDVSGMIDEKLKEKTGDRRSVSGVSFSSSGGARRCYRCE
;
A
#
# COMPACT_ATOMS: atom_id res chain seq x y z
N MET A 1 26.08 -63.52 -71.15
CA MET A 1 25.06 -62.51 -70.79
C MET A 1 24.31 -63.07 -69.60
N SER A 2 24.69 -62.65 -68.40
CA SER A 2 23.94 -61.66 -67.59
C SER A 2 22.92 -62.39 -66.70
N SER A 3 22.73 -62.17 -65.41
CA SER A 3 23.36 -61.30 -64.40
C SER A 3 22.92 -61.81 -63.02
N SER A 4 23.76 -61.58 -62.01
CA SER A 4 23.44 -61.67 -60.58
C SER A 4 22.46 -60.59 -60.12
N THR A 5 21.68 -60.88 -59.07
CA THR A 5 21.19 -59.98 -57.99
C THR A 5 20.63 -60.89 -56.88
N ASP A 6 21.36 -61.26 -55.82
CA ASP A 6 21.58 -60.54 -54.55
C ASP A 6 20.35 -59.74 -54.04
N SER A 7 19.75 -60.25 -52.96
CA SER A 7 18.63 -59.63 -52.23
C SER A 7 18.99 -59.63 -50.74
N SER A 8 19.42 -58.46 -50.28
CA SER A 8 19.66 -58.16 -48.86
C SER A 8 18.49 -57.35 -48.33
N ASP A 9 17.57 -58.01 -47.62
CA ASP A 9 16.48 -57.35 -46.87
C ASP A 9 17.05 -56.71 -45.60
N ARG A 10 17.27 -55.39 -45.64
CA ARG A 10 17.43 -54.54 -44.45
C ARG A 10 16.08 -53.89 -44.14
N ASN A 11 15.36 -54.48 -43.20
CA ASN A 11 14.17 -53.86 -42.61
C ASN A 11 14.56 -52.61 -41.82
N ASN A 12 14.28 -51.46 -42.43
CA ASN A 12 14.35 -50.12 -41.87
C ASN A 12 13.22 -49.97 -40.83
N ARG A 13 13.58 -49.99 -39.54
CA ARG A 13 12.66 -49.73 -38.42
C ARG A 13 12.84 -48.28 -37.99
N GLU A 14 12.29 -47.37 -38.77
CA GLU A 14 12.14 -45.97 -38.36
C GLU A 14 11.10 -45.90 -37.24
N SER A 15 11.59 -45.86 -36.01
CA SER A 15 10.79 -45.47 -34.85
C SER A 15 10.60 -43.95 -34.94
N SER A 16 9.46 -43.56 -35.52
CA SER A 16 8.93 -42.20 -35.42
C SER A 16 8.69 -41.90 -33.94
N SER A 17 9.58 -41.11 -33.36
CA SER A 17 9.57 -40.65 -31.97
C SER A 17 9.38 -39.13 -31.96
N ASP A 18 8.33 -38.68 -32.65
CA ASP A 18 7.93 -37.27 -32.76
C ASP A 18 6.67 -36.94 -31.93
N ASP A 19 6.38 -37.74 -30.89
CA ASP A 19 5.23 -37.54 -29.98
C ASP A 19 5.62 -36.85 -28.64
N ASP A 20 6.78 -36.20 -28.57
CA ASP A 20 7.24 -35.49 -27.35
C ASP A 20 6.99 -33.97 -27.36
N TYR A 21 6.24 -33.45 -28.35
CA TYR A 21 6.00 -32.00 -28.51
C TYR A 21 4.62 -31.49 -28.05
N TYR A 22 3.90 -32.23 -27.19
CA TYR A 22 2.55 -31.81 -26.74
C TYR A 22 2.22 -32.02 -25.26
N TYR A 23 3.20 -32.33 -24.41
CA TYR A 23 3.08 -32.09 -22.96
C TYR A 23 3.85 -30.82 -22.62
N GLY A 24 3.32 -29.69 -23.08
CA GLY A 24 3.67 -28.39 -22.55
C GLY A 24 3.63 -28.48 -21.04
N SER A 25 4.76 -28.15 -20.40
CA SER A 25 4.96 -28.11 -18.96
C SER A 25 3.68 -27.60 -18.27
N TRP A 26 2.85 -28.52 -17.77
CA TRP A 26 1.68 -28.20 -16.97
C TRP A 26 2.24 -27.64 -15.68
N ARG A 27 2.54 -26.34 -15.68
CA ARG A 27 3.01 -25.62 -14.50
C ARG A 27 1.92 -25.84 -13.47
N ASN A 28 2.25 -26.56 -12.41
CA ASN A 28 1.32 -26.85 -11.34
C ASN A 28 1.09 -25.54 -10.56
N VAL A 29 0.06 -24.79 -10.98
CA VAL A 29 -0.29 -23.48 -10.44
C VAL A 29 -0.46 -23.55 -8.93
N PHE A 30 -1.13 -24.58 -8.42
CA PHE A 30 -1.30 -24.81 -6.99
C PHE A 30 0.04 -24.94 -6.25
N SER A 31 1.00 -25.67 -6.81
CA SER A 31 2.33 -25.81 -6.20
C SER A 31 3.15 -24.52 -6.20
N ILE A 32 2.91 -23.63 -7.17
CA ILE A 32 3.54 -22.31 -7.25
C ILE A 32 2.95 -21.41 -6.17
N VAL A 33 1.62 -21.33 -6.11
CA VAL A 33 0.87 -20.47 -5.19
C VAL A 33 1.09 -20.88 -3.73
N GLN A 34 1.15 -22.19 -3.43
CA GLN A 34 1.46 -22.68 -2.08
C GLN A 34 2.85 -22.24 -1.57
N LYS A 35 3.82 -22.02 -2.47
CA LYS A 35 5.16 -21.56 -2.07
C LYS A 35 5.18 -20.09 -1.63
N TRP A 36 4.17 -19.30 -2.01
CA TRP A 36 4.09 -17.89 -1.60
C TRP A 36 3.85 -17.74 -0.10
N LYS A 37 3.23 -18.74 0.54
CA LYS A 37 2.81 -18.69 1.95
C LYS A 37 1.93 -17.46 2.25
N ALA A 38 1.28 -16.92 1.23
CA ALA A 38 0.28 -15.88 1.38
C ALA A 38 -1.05 -16.57 1.70
N THR A 39 -1.57 -16.33 2.90
CA THR A 39 -2.87 -16.84 3.32
C THR A 39 -3.69 -15.70 3.89
N PHE A 40 -4.98 -15.68 3.59
CA PHE A 40 -5.93 -14.72 4.14
C PHE A 40 -7.05 -15.45 4.86
N ASN A 41 -7.25 -15.10 6.12
CA ASN A 41 -8.29 -15.66 6.97
C ASN A 41 -9.60 -14.86 6.82
N GLY A 42 -9.50 -13.54 6.61
CA GLY A 42 -10.67 -12.66 6.68
C GLY A 42 -10.99 -12.19 8.10
N ASP A 43 -10.07 -12.38 9.05
CA ASP A 43 -10.19 -11.82 10.39
C ASP A 43 -9.98 -10.29 10.38
N ARG A 44 -10.54 -9.61 11.38
CA ARG A 44 -10.45 -8.15 11.56
C ARG A 44 -9.03 -7.62 11.74
N HIS A 45 -8.08 -8.49 12.09
CA HIS A 45 -6.68 -8.11 12.30
C HIS A 45 -5.85 -8.21 11.02
N GLU A 46 -6.39 -8.84 9.97
CA GLU A 46 -5.73 -8.95 8.68
C GLU A 46 -6.28 -7.90 7.72
N SER A 47 -5.36 -7.16 7.09
CA SER A 47 -5.71 -6.18 6.06
C SER A 47 -5.92 -6.89 4.73
N ILE A 48 -7.16 -6.90 4.23
CA ILE A 48 -7.46 -7.40 2.88
C ILE A 48 -6.61 -6.69 1.83
N LYS A 49 -6.32 -5.40 2.01
CA LYS A 49 -5.50 -4.65 1.08
C LYS A 49 -4.07 -5.19 1.01
N ASP A 50 -3.48 -5.49 2.16
CA ASP A 50 -2.09 -5.97 2.22
C ASP A 50 -1.98 -7.36 1.59
N PHE A 51 -2.98 -8.22 1.84
CA PHE A 51 -3.11 -9.50 1.16
C PHE A 51 -3.19 -9.34 -0.37
N LEU A 52 -4.08 -8.50 -0.88
CA LEU A 52 -4.24 -8.29 -2.33
C LEU A 52 -2.97 -7.73 -2.98
N ILE A 53 -2.25 -6.82 -2.30
CA ILE A 53 -0.96 -6.29 -2.76
C ILE A 53 0.07 -7.42 -2.82
N SER A 54 0.19 -8.22 -1.75
CA SER A 54 1.13 -9.34 -1.68
C SER A 54 0.87 -10.36 -2.80
N VAL A 55 -0.38 -10.76 -3.01
CA VAL A 55 -0.76 -11.68 -4.09
C VAL A 55 -0.44 -11.09 -5.45
N LYS A 56 -0.70 -9.80 -5.69
CA LYS A 56 -0.37 -9.15 -6.96
C LYS A 56 1.13 -9.11 -7.22
N SER A 57 1.93 -8.83 -6.20
CA SER A 57 3.39 -8.87 -6.30
C SER A 57 3.90 -10.28 -6.64
N HIS A 58 3.33 -11.31 -6.02
CA HIS A 58 3.68 -12.69 -6.36
C HIS A 58 3.25 -13.08 -7.77
N GLN A 59 2.04 -12.71 -8.19
CA GLN A 59 1.52 -12.94 -9.55
C GLN A 59 2.49 -12.38 -10.60
N GLN A 60 3.00 -11.16 -10.40
CA GLN A 60 3.96 -10.50 -11.28
C GLN A 60 5.30 -11.24 -11.35
N LEU A 61 5.75 -11.85 -10.25
CA LEU A 61 7.02 -12.58 -10.20
C LEU A 61 6.94 -13.97 -10.86
N THR A 62 5.76 -14.59 -10.85
CA THR A 62 5.56 -15.94 -11.40
C THR A 62 4.95 -15.96 -12.79
N ASP A 63 4.55 -14.79 -13.30
CA ASP A 63 3.89 -14.63 -14.60
C ASP A 63 2.62 -15.49 -14.72
N LEU A 64 1.77 -15.47 -13.68
CA LEU A 64 0.49 -16.19 -13.68
C LEU A 64 -0.62 -15.31 -14.25
N GLY A 65 -1.43 -15.89 -15.14
CA GLY A 65 -2.63 -15.25 -15.66
C GLY A 65 -3.71 -15.09 -14.59
N ASP A 66 -4.62 -14.14 -14.79
CA ASP A 66 -5.74 -13.90 -13.86
C ASP A 66 -6.63 -15.13 -13.69
N SER A 67 -6.87 -15.89 -14.76
CA SER A 67 -7.66 -17.12 -14.72
C SER A 67 -7.02 -18.21 -13.86
N GLU A 68 -5.70 -18.38 -13.97
CA GLU A 68 -4.93 -19.35 -13.19
C GLU A 68 -4.91 -18.95 -11.70
N LEU A 69 -4.76 -17.65 -11.43
CA LEU A 69 -4.78 -17.11 -10.09
C LEU A 69 -6.15 -17.30 -9.42
N LEU A 70 -7.24 -17.03 -10.14
CA LEU A 70 -8.61 -17.25 -9.65
C LEU A 70 -8.88 -18.74 -9.39
N GLU A 71 -8.36 -19.65 -10.23
CA GLU A 71 -8.47 -21.09 -10.00
C GLU A 71 -7.73 -21.54 -8.74
N ALA A 72 -6.56 -20.95 -8.48
CA ALA A 72 -5.73 -21.26 -7.31
C ALA A 72 -6.15 -20.52 -6.03
N LEU A 73 -7.12 -19.61 -6.11
CA LEU A 73 -7.60 -18.80 -4.99
C LEU A 73 -7.98 -19.59 -3.72
N PRO A 74 -8.62 -20.78 -3.79
CA PRO A 74 -8.90 -21.58 -2.60
C PRO A 74 -7.66 -21.97 -1.78
N CYS A 75 -6.45 -21.97 -2.38
CA CYS A 75 -5.21 -22.23 -1.65
C CYS A 75 -4.66 -21.00 -0.92
N LEU A 76 -5.10 -19.80 -1.31
CA LEU A 76 -4.72 -18.52 -0.69
C LEU A 76 -5.69 -18.11 0.41
N LEU A 77 -6.85 -18.74 0.50
CA LEU A 77 -7.88 -18.43 1.48
C LEU A 77 -7.93 -19.50 2.57
N THR A 78 -8.13 -19.05 3.80
CA THR A 78 -8.40 -19.89 4.98
C THR A 78 -9.74 -19.49 5.58
N GLU A 79 -10.30 -20.32 6.45
CA GLU A 79 -11.62 -20.05 7.06
C GLU A 79 -11.52 -18.84 8.00
N PRO A 80 -12.43 -17.83 7.96
CA PRO A 80 -13.72 -17.75 7.23
C PRO A 80 -13.74 -17.30 5.76
N ALA A 81 -12.67 -16.71 5.23
CA ALA A 81 -12.66 -16.19 3.85
C ALA A 81 -12.88 -17.28 2.81
N LEU A 82 -12.43 -18.51 3.09
CA LEU A 82 -12.66 -19.67 2.23
C LEU A 82 -14.15 -20.08 2.16
N VAL A 83 -14.87 -20.08 3.30
CA VAL A 83 -16.33 -20.25 3.31
C VAL A 83 -17.02 -19.19 2.46
N TRP A 84 -16.66 -17.91 2.61
CA TRP A 84 -17.23 -16.82 1.81
C TRP A 84 -17.05 -17.07 0.31
N HIS A 85 -15.82 -17.42 -0.12
CA HIS A 85 -15.51 -17.77 -1.50
C HIS A 85 -16.35 -18.94 -2.03
N ARG A 86 -16.66 -19.94 -1.19
CA ARG A 86 -17.48 -21.10 -1.59
C ARG A 86 -18.97 -20.77 -1.71
N LEU A 87 -19.45 -19.78 -0.97
CA LEU A 87 -20.86 -19.40 -0.93
C LEU A 87 -21.25 -18.42 -2.04
N ILE A 88 -20.30 -17.62 -2.53
CA ILE A 88 -20.54 -16.67 -3.60
C ILE A 88 -20.54 -17.38 -4.97
N PRO A 89 -21.53 -17.10 -5.85
CA PRO A 89 -21.49 -17.53 -7.24
C PRO A 89 -20.21 -17.00 -7.90
N LYS A 90 -19.40 -17.89 -8.50
CA LYS A 90 -18.12 -17.55 -9.12
C LYS A 90 -18.32 -16.83 -10.45
N GLU A 91 -18.76 -15.57 -10.40
CA GLU A 91 -18.92 -14.70 -11.56
C GLU A 91 -17.69 -13.81 -11.82
N TRP A 92 -16.58 -14.06 -11.11
CA TRP A 92 -15.34 -13.33 -11.32
C TRP A 92 -14.68 -13.76 -12.64
N THR A 93 -14.66 -12.84 -13.60
CA THR A 93 -14.00 -13.01 -14.91
C THR A 93 -12.58 -12.45 -14.93
N SER A 94 -12.20 -11.67 -13.90
CA SER A 94 -10.89 -11.05 -13.75
C SER A 94 -10.47 -11.00 -12.28
N TRP A 95 -9.17 -10.87 -12.04
CA TRP A 95 -8.66 -10.70 -10.68
C TRP A 95 -9.18 -9.42 -10.02
N GLU A 96 -9.40 -8.36 -10.80
CA GLU A 96 -9.90 -7.09 -10.27
C GLU A 96 -11.35 -7.21 -9.76
N HIS A 97 -12.21 -7.96 -10.46
CA HIS A 97 -13.60 -8.18 -10.01
C HIS A 97 -13.62 -8.89 -8.64
N PHE A 98 -12.77 -9.90 -8.46
CA PHE A 98 -12.56 -10.53 -7.16
C PHE A 98 -12.06 -9.52 -6.10
N CYS A 99 -11.09 -8.68 -6.46
CA CYS A 99 -10.53 -7.69 -5.54
C CYS A 99 -11.59 -6.69 -5.05
N GLU A 100 -12.48 -6.23 -5.93
CA GLU A 100 -13.58 -5.33 -5.57
C GLU A 100 -14.54 -5.99 -4.57
N ASP A 101 -14.99 -7.20 -4.85
CA ASP A 101 -15.88 -7.95 -3.96
C ASP A 101 -15.21 -8.26 -2.61
N ALA A 102 -13.96 -8.70 -2.63
CA ALA A 102 -13.20 -8.98 -1.41
C ALA A 102 -13.01 -7.70 -0.57
N ARG A 103 -12.70 -6.56 -1.20
CA ARG A 103 -12.60 -5.27 -0.51
C ARG A 103 -13.93 -4.84 0.08
N ASN A 104 -15.05 -5.10 -0.60
CA ASN A 104 -16.38 -4.75 -0.11
C ASN A 104 -16.79 -5.60 1.10
N VAL A 105 -16.50 -6.90 1.06
CA VAL A 105 -16.90 -7.85 2.10
C VAL A 105 -16.00 -7.77 3.32
N PHE A 106 -14.68 -7.75 3.11
CA PHE A 106 -13.69 -7.72 4.19
C PHE A 106 -13.24 -6.30 4.54
N ARG A 107 -13.99 -5.28 4.10
CA ARG A 107 -13.75 -3.92 4.55
C ARG A 107 -13.91 -3.88 6.06
N HIS A 108 -12.91 -3.35 6.74
CA HIS A 108 -13.09 -2.99 8.13
C HIS A 108 -14.23 -1.98 8.26
N SER A 109 -15.08 -2.18 9.27
CA SER A 109 -16.14 -1.22 9.60
C SER A 109 -15.54 0.17 9.83
N GLU A 110 -16.28 1.22 9.47
CA GLU A 110 -15.85 2.60 9.69
C GLU A 110 -15.47 2.86 11.15
N LYS A 111 -16.23 2.26 12.08
CA LYS A 111 -15.95 2.31 13.51
C LYS A 111 -14.57 1.74 13.86
N TYR A 112 -14.21 0.59 13.29
CA TYR A 112 -12.89 -0.02 13.52
C TYR A 112 -11.77 0.83 12.94
N ASN A 113 -11.96 1.42 11.76
CA ASN A 113 -10.97 2.34 11.18
C ASN A 113 -10.77 3.58 12.07
N LEU A 114 -11.85 4.13 12.63
CA LEU A 114 -11.78 5.22 13.61
C LEU A 114 -11.05 4.80 14.89
N GLU A 115 -11.32 3.61 15.43
CA GLU A 115 -10.60 3.09 16.61
C GLU A 115 -9.10 2.90 16.34
N LEU A 116 -8.72 2.46 15.14
CA LEU A 116 -7.31 2.35 14.74
C LEU A 116 -6.65 3.73 14.59
N LEU A 117 -7.36 4.70 14.01
CA LEU A 117 -6.88 6.07 13.89
C LEU A 117 -6.70 6.73 15.27
N GLU A 118 -7.68 6.58 16.17
CA GLU A 118 -7.58 7.06 17.55
C GLU A 118 -6.37 6.43 18.27
N LYS A 119 -6.14 5.12 18.07
CA LYS A 119 -4.93 4.45 18.59
C LYS A 119 -3.65 5.01 17.99
N ALA A 120 -3.61 5.31 16.69
CA ALA A 120 -2.45 5.91 16.04
C ALA A 120 -2.16 7.30 16.62
N LEU A 121 -3.19 8.13 16.78
CA LEU A 121 -3.08 9.49 17.32
C LEU A 121 -2.78 9.52 18.83
N ALA A 122 -3.16 8.49 19.58
CA ALA A 122 -2.83 8.38 21.00
C ALA A 122 -1.43 7.79 21.25
N ARG A 123 -0.81 7.16 20.23
CA ARG A 123 0.47 6.47 20.38
C ARG A 123 1.59 7.48 20.59
N LYS A 124 2.49 7.20 21.53
CA LYS A 124 3.74 7.95 21.73
C LYS A 124 4.92 7.01 21.53
N GLN A 125 6.02 7.54 21.02
CA GLN A 125 7.24 6.75 20.87
C GLN A 125 7.77 6.34 22.26
N THR A 126 7.91 5.03 22.51
CA THR A 126 8.40 4.48 23.80
C THR A 126 9.92 4.54 23.90
N GLU A 127 10.56 4.56 25.09
CA GLU A 127 12.01 4.73 25.32
C GLU A 127 12.98 3.70 24.69
N ASP A 128 12.48 2.56 24.22
CA ASP A 128 13.32 1.54 23.56
C ASP A 128 13.04 1.40 22.05
N GLU A 129 11.96 2.01 21.54
CA GLU A 129 11.53 1.95 20.14
C GLU A 129 12.23 2.95 19.19
N SER A 130 12.81 2.46 18.10
CA SER A 130 13.44 3.32 17.10
C SER A 130 12.41 4.24 16.40
N ALA A 131 12.86 5.36 15.84
CA ALA A 131 11.96 6.27 15.12
C ALA A 131 11.33 5.60 13.88
N ILE A 132 12.06 4.68 13.24
CA ILE A 132 11.57 3.94 12.08
C ILE A 132 10.45 2.99 12.51
N ASP A 133 10.65 2.21 13.57
CA ASP A 133 9.65 1.27 14.07
C ASP A 133 8.37 2.01 14.50
N TYR A 134 8.54 3.16 15.18
CA TYR A 134 7.42 4.01 15.58
C TYR A 134 6.61 4.51 14.38
N VAL A 135 7.27 5.07 13.35
CA VAL A 135 6.59 5.57 12.15
C VAL A 135 5.96 4.43 11.34
N SER A 136 6.63 3.29 11.23
CA SER A 136 6.10 2.09 10.58
C SER A 136 4.82 1.60 11.26
N GLU A 137 4.79 1.57 12.59
CA GLU A 137 3.62 1.16 13.35
C GLU A 137 2.48 2.18 13.24
N LEU A 138 2.80 3.48 13.24
CA LEU A 138 1.85 4.54 12.99
C LEU A 138 1.20 4.40 11.60
N HIS A 139 1.98 4.15 10.54
CA HIS A 139 1.43 3.90 9.21
C HIS A 139 0.57 2.64 9.16
N ARG A 140 0.97 1.58 9.86
CA ARG A 140 0.18 0.36 9.98
C ARG A 140 -1.19 0.62 10.62
N LEU A 141 -1.24 1.43 11.68
CA LEU A 141 -2.48 1.79 12.38
C LEU A 141 -3.34 2.78 11.58
N ALA A 142 -2.74 3.76 10.90
CA ALA A 142 -3.46 4.70 10.04
C ALA A 142 -4.19 3.99 8.89
N GLY A 143 -3.69 2.81 8.53
CA GLY A 143 -4.06 2.12 7.31
C GLY A 143 -3.59 2.90 6.08
N SER A 144 -4.20 2.59 4.96
CA SER A 144 -3.75 3.07 3.64
C SER A 144 -4.56 4.24 3.07
N GLY A 145 -5.45 4.83 3.87
CA GLY A 145 -6.24 5.99 3.47
C GLY A 145 -5.38 7.26 3.47
N CYS A 146 -5.36 8.00 2.36
CA CYS A 146 -4.56 9.22 2.19
C CYS A 146 -4.83 10.26 3.30
N ALA A 147 -6.08 10.42 3.72
CA ALA A 147 -6.46 11.33 4.81
C ALA A 147 -5.87 10.90 6.17
N ASN A 148 -5.96 9.61 6.50
CA ASN A 148 -5.42 9.07 7.76
C ASN A 148 -3.90 9.17 7.79
N GLN A 149 -3.23 8.90 6.66
CA GLN A 149 -1.77 9.03 6.55
C GLN A 149 -1.32 10.47 6.77
N THR A 150 -2.03 11.46 6.22
CA THR A 150 -1.74 12.88 6.45
C THR A 150 -1.84 13.23 7.94
N LEU A 151 -2.91 12.82 8.61
CA LEU A 151 -3.11 13.07 10.04
C LEU A 151 -2.03 12.41 10.90
N VAL A 152 -1.69 11.16 10.60
CA VAL A 152 -0.66 10.42 11.33
C VAL A 152 0.73 10.98 11.06
N GLN A 153 1.01 11.49 9.86
CA GLN A 153 2.25 12.18 9.53
C GLN A 153 2.38 13.50 10.30
N GLN A 154 1.29 14.28 10.40
CA GLN A 154 1.25 15.49 11.21
C GLN A 154 1.50 15.15 12.69
N HIS A 155 0.87 14.09 13.19
CA HIS A 155 1.07 13.61 14.55
C HIS A 155 2.53 13.16 14.81
N ALA A 156 3.11 12.35 13.92
CA ALA A 156 4.50 11.89 14.02
C ALA A 156 5.52 13.03 14.00
N SER A 157 5.18 14.14 13.33
CA SER A 157 6.02 15.34 13.24
C SER A 157 5.83 16.28 14.44
N SER A 158 4.83 16.05 15.29
CA SER A 158 4.63 16.85 16.50
C SER A 158 5.66 16.47 17.56
N SER A 159 6.36 17.48 18.10
CA SER A 159 7.28 17.34 19.23
C SER A 159 6.64 16.62 20.43
N ALA A 160 5.33 16.79 20.63
CA ALA A 160 4.58 16.16 21.72
C ALA A 160 4.41 14.62 21.57
N ALA A 161 4.58 14.09 20.36
CA ALA A 161 4.46 12.66 20.05
C ALA A 161 5.82 11.94 20.03
N LEU A 162 6.90 12.70 19.81
CA LEU A 162 8.27 12.22 19.86
C LEU A 162 8.78 12.16 21.30
N ARG A 163 9.83 11.36 21.52
CA ARG A 163 10.49 11.34 22.83
C ARG A 163 11.19 12.66 23.12
N PRO A 164 11.35 13.03 24.41
CA PRO A 164 11.97 14.30 24.80
C PRO A 164 13.32 14.55 24.14
N ARG A 165 14.20 13.54 24.07
CA ARG A 165 15.53 13.67 23.46
C ARG A 165 15.49 13.91 21.95
N LEU A 166 14.52 13.35 21.24
CA LEU A 166 14.33 13.61 19.81
C LEU A 166 13.62 14.94 19.58
N SER A 167 12.66 15.27 20.45
CA SER A 167 11.99 16.58 20.47
C SER A 167 12.99 17.71 20.64
N GLU A 168 13.90 17.58 21.61
CA GLU A 168 14.97 18.55 21.88
C GLU A 168 15.89 18.72 20.67
N LEU A 169 16.33 17.61 20.04
CA LEU A 169 17.12 17.68 18.82
C LEU A 169 16.38 18.31 17.63
N VAL A 170 15.06 18.13 17.54
CA VAL A 170 14.24 18.76 16.49
C VAL A 170 14.09 20.27 16.73
N GLU A 171 13.84 20.68 17.96
CA GLU A 171 13.75 22.09 18.37
C GLU A 171 15.11 22.81 18.23
N GLU A 172 16.20 22.17 18.67
CA GLU A 172 17.57 22.67 18.48
C GLU A 172 17.91 22.83 16.99
N GLN A 173 17.43 21.95 16.12
CA GLN A 173 17.62 22.04 14.67
C GLN A 173 16.78 23.15 14.01
N GLU A 174 15.58 23.45 14.51
CA GLU A 174 14.77 24.58 14.01
C GLU A 174 15.37 25.93 14.40
N ALA A 175 16.06 26.00 15.54
CA ALA A 175 16.80 27.18 15.97
C ALA A 175 18.18 27.34 15.27
N TYR A 176 18.64 26.34 14.53
CA TYR A 176 19.97 26.32 13.93
C TYR A 176 19.98 26.90 12.52
N GLU A 177 20.46 28.15 12.37
CA GLU A 177 20.80 28.71 11.06
C GLU A 177 21.88 27.83 10.39
N PRO A 178 21.74 27.51 9.08
CA PRO A 178 22.67 26.63 8.39
C PRO A 178 24.10 27.20 8.51
N PRO A 179 25.08 26.40 8.95
CA PRO A 179 26.43 26.87 9.14
C PRO A 179 26.99 27.30 7.78
N PRO A 180 27.71 28.43 7.69
CA PRO A 180 28.33 28.84 6.44
C PRO A 180 29.23 27.71 5.96
N ALA A 181 28.97 27.21 4.75
CA ALA A 181 29.54 25.96 4.24
C ALA A 181 31.08 25.94 4.39
N PRO A 182 31.65 25.09 5.27
CA PRO A 182 33.08 24.86 5.31
C PRO A 182 33.42 23.67 4.41
N GLU A 183 34.52 23.77 3.67
CA GLU A 183 34.88 22.82 2.60
C GLU A 183 35.09 21.37 3.06
N ASP A 184 35.20 21.07 4.37
CA ASP A 184 35.31 19.68 4.82
C ASP A 184 34.88 19.43 6.27
N SER A 185 33.58 19.57 6.56
CA SER A 185 33.05 19.31 7.91
C SER A 185 32.06 18.13 7.95
N THR A 186 32.38 17.13 8.77
CA THR A 186 31.48 16.04 9.18
C THR A 186 30.13 16.56 9.70
N VAL A 187 30.12 17.78 10.26
CA VAL A 187 28.90 18.47 10.72
C VAL A 187 27.99 18.80 9.54
N TYR A 188 28.54 19.24 8.40
CA TYR A 188 27.78 19.51 7.19
C TYR A 188 27.21 18.22 6.55
N ARG A 189 27.96 17.10 6.61
CA ARG A 189 27.47 15.79 6.15
C ARG A 189 26.32 15.27 7.01
N ASN A 190 26.39 15.45 8.34
CA ASN A 190 25.31 15.09 9.25
C ASN A 190 24.07 15.98 9.03
N TRP A 191 24.28 17.29 8.88
CA TRP A 191 23.21 18.24 8.51
C TRP A 191 22.53 17.85 7.19
N LEU A 192 23.30 17.53 6.14
CA LEU A 192 22.77 17.06 4.85
C LEU A 192 21.99 15.76 4.97
N THR A 193 22.41 14.82 5.82
CA THR A 193 21.72 13.54 6.00
C THR A 193 20.36 13.74 6.66
N ILE A 194 20.31 14.55 7.72
CA ILE A 194 19.06 14.89 8.41
C ILE A 194 18.16 15.73 7.50
N HIS A 195 18.73 16.67 6.74
CA HIS A 195 17.95 17.47 5.81
C HIS A 195 17.45 16.66 4.61
N ARG A 196 18.22 15.67 4.14
CA ARG A 196 17.75 14.68 3.13
C ARG A 196 16.62 13.83 3.67
N LEU A 197 16.65 13.43 4.94
CA LEU A 197 15.50 12.75 5.58
C LEU A 197 14.28 13.68 5.65
N LYS A 198 14.44 14.96 6.05
CA LYS A 198 13.37 15.97 5.99
C LYS A 198 12.82 16.17 4.56
N VAL A 199 13.69 16.20 3.55
CA VAL A 199 13.32 16.31 2.12
C VAL A 199 12.69 15.02 1.61
N TYR A 200 13.13 13.85 2.05
CA TYR A 200 12.55 12.55 1.68
C TYR A 200 11.14 12.40 2.27
N VAL A 201 10.97 12.83 3.52
CA VAL A 201 9.66 12.94 4.20
C VAL A 201 8.78 14.03 3.57
N GLY A 202 9.36 15.15 3.13
CA GLY A 202 8.63 16.27 2.52
C GLY A 202 8.29 16.11 1.03
N ARG A 203 9.08 15.36 0.25
CA ARG A 203 8.86 15.14 -1.20
C ARG A 203 7.81 14.08 -1.54
N MET A 204 7.26 13.39 -0.54
CA MET A 204 6.06 12.56 -0.72
C MET A 204 4.74 13.36 -0.72
N LYS A 205 4.78 14.70 -0.77
CA LYS A 205 3.58 15.52 -0.92
C LYS A 205 3.03 15.43 -2.35
N PHE A 206 1.83 14.86 -2.45
CA PHE A 206 0.95 14.87 -3.61
C PHE A 206 0.48 16.29 -3.97
N THR A 207 0.03 16.43 -5.21
CA THR A 207 -0.48 17.65 -5.85
C THR A 207 -1.64 18.30 -5.07
N PRO A 208 -1.75 19.64 -5.08
CA PRO A 208 -2.61 20.42 -4.18
C PRO A 208 -4.13 20.42 -4.50
N GLU A 209 -4.68 19.38 -5.13
CA GLU A 209 -6.10 19.40 -5.55
C GLU A 209 -7.12 18.87 -4.53
N VAL A 210 -6.71 18.40 -3.35
CA VAL A 210 -7.64 17.74 -2.39
C VAL A 210 -7.73 18.43 -1.01
N GLU A 211 -7.06 19.57 -0.80
CA GLU A 211 -7.08 20.26 0.51
C GLU A 211 -8.39 21.01 0.82
N GLY A 212 -9.28 21.20 -0.16
CA GLY A 212 -10.51 21.99 0.02
C GLY A 212 -11.63 21.29 0.81
N ASP A 213 -11.78 19.97 0.68
CA ASP A 213 -13.04 19.29 1.06
C ASP A 213 -13.00 18.60 2.44
N VAL A 214 -11.81 18.27 2.96
CA VAL A 214 -11.69 17.46 4.19
C VAL A 214 -11.67 18.32 5.46
N SER A 215 -11.21 19.57 5.37
CA SER A 215 -11.09 20.49 6.51
C SER A 215 -12.47 20.83 7.12
N GLY A 216 -13.50 20.99 6.28
CA GLY A 216 -14.86 21.31 6.74
C GLY A 216 -15.54 20.17 7.51
N MET A 217 -15.32 18.91 7.11
CA MET A 217 -15.95 17.74 7.74
C MET A 217 -15.42 17.45 9.16
N ILE A 218 -14.14 17.77 9.41
CA ILE A 218 -13.50 17.50 10.71
C ILE A 218 -13.95 18.55 11.75
N ASP A 219 -14.05 19.82 11.35
CA ASP A 219 -14.53 20.89 12.23
C ASP A 219 -16.01 20.73 12.61
N GLU A 220 -16.84 20.20 11.70
CA GLU A 220 -18.26 19.94 11.96
C GLU A 220 -18.45 18.78 12.96
N LYS A 221 -17.68 17.69 12.82
CA LYS A 221 -17.69 16.55 13.75
C LYS A 221 -17.14 16.90 15.13
N LEU A 222 -16.16 17.81 15.23
CA LEU A 222 -15.62 18.29 16.51
C LEU A 222 -16.57 19.25 17.23
N LYS A 223 -17.33 20.07 16.49
CA LYS A 223 -18.39 20.94 17.06
C LYS A 223 -19.59 20.13 17.56
N GLU A 224 -19.96 19.06 16.85
CA GLU A 224 -21.07 18.19 17.26
C GLU A 224 -20.77 17.46 18.59
N LYS A 225 -19.49 17.14 18.85
CA LYS A 225 -19.05 16.40 20.04
C LYS A 225 -18.82 17.28 21.29
N THR A 226 -18.61 18.59 21.13
CA THR A 226 -18.24 19.49 22.24
C THR A 226 -19.39 20.30 22.82
N GLY A 227 -20.57 20.33 22.20
CA GLY A 227 -21.79 20.90 22.82
C GLY A 227 -21.67 22.38 23.26
N ASP A 228 -20.68 23.12 22.77
CA ASP A 228 -20.43 24.50 23.20
C ASP A 228 -20.93 25.49 22.14
N ARG A 229 -22.17 25.95 22.33
CA ARG A 229 -22.74 27.07 21.55
C ARG A 229 -22.28 28.39 22.14
N ARG A 230 -21.05 28.81 21.84
CA ARG A 230 -20.66 30.23 21.94
C ARG A 230 -20.28 30.77 20.58
N SER A 231 -21.16 31.61 20.06
CA SER A 231 -20.93 32.47 18.91
C SER A 231 -19.78 33.44 19.22
N VAL A 232 -18.66 33.30 18.52
CA VAL A 232 -17.65 34.36 18.43
C VAL A 232 -17.81 35.03 17.08
N SER A 233 -18.53 36.14 17.08
CA SER A 233 -18.54 37.12 16.01
C SER A 233 -17.23 37.89 16.02
N GLY A 234 -16.53 37.96 14.88
CA GLY A 234 -15.57 39.03 14.61
C GLY A 234 -14.16 38.57 14.30
N VAL A 235 -13.92 38.13 13.07
CA VAL A 235 -12.67 38.45 12.35
C VAL A 235 -13.02 38.67 10.89
N SER A 236 -13.07 39.94 10.49
CA SER A 236 -13.17 40.35 9.09
C SER A 236 -11.80 40.22 8.42
N PHE A 237 -11.67 39.28 7.49
CA PHE A 237 -10.52 39.22 6.58
C PHE A 237 -10.90 39.94 5.27
N SER A 238 -10.29 41.11 5.06
CA SER A 238 -10.34 41.81 3.77
C SER A 238 -9.48 41.05 2.77
N SER A 239 -10.12 40.38 1.80
CA SER A 239 -9.44 39.75 0.66
C SER A 239 -9.57 40.65 -0.56
N SER A 240 -8.49 41.38 -0.87
CA SER A 240 -8.30 42.07 -2.14
C SER A 240 -7.48 41.15 -3.07
N GLY A 241 -8.06 40.73 -4.20
CA GLY A 241 -7.27 39.96 -5.17
C GLY A 241 -8.04 39.33 -6.33
N GLY A 242 -8.25 40.11 -7.39
CA GLY A 242 -8.03 39.63 -8.77
C GLY A 242 -9.05 38.66 -9.39
N ALA A 243 -10.10 39.21 -10.00
CA ALA A 243 -10.89 38.50 -11.00
C ALA A 243 -10.04 38.21 -12.26
N ARG A 244 -9.94 36.93 -12.65
CA ARG A 244 -9.51 36.54 -14.01
C ARG A 244 -10.71 35.96 -14.77
N ARG A 245 -11.00 36.56 -15.92
CA ARG A 245 -11.95 36.11 -16.94
C ARG A 245 -11.42 34.83 -17.56
N CYS A 246 -12.25 33.79 -17.66
CA CYS A 246 -12.04 32.69 -18.60
C CYS A 246 -12.89 32.94 -19.84
N TYR A 247 -12.22 32.92 -21.00
CA TYR A 247 -12.85 32.97 -22.32
C TYR A 247 -13.49 31.62 -22.64
N ARG A 248 -14.67 31.73 -23.25
CA ARG A 248 -15.41 30.67 -23.92
C ARG A 248 -14.68 30.32 -25.22
N CYS A 249 -14.36 29.05 -25.43
CA CYS A 249 -14.03 28.53 -26.76
C CYS A 249 -15.21 27.71 -27.27
N GLU A 250 -15.49 27.92 -28.55
CA GLU A 250 -16.52 27.28 -29.38
C GLU A 250 -16.27 25.78 -29.58
#